data_AF-A0A940JHX9-F1
#
_entry.id   AF-A0A940JHX9-F1
#
_cell.length_a   1.000
_cell.length_b   1.000
_cell.length_c   1.000
_cell.angle_alpha   90.00
_cell.angle_beta   90.00
_cell.angle_gamma   90.00
#
_symmetry.space_group_name_H-M   'P 1'
#
loop_
_entity.id
_entity.type
_entity.pdbx_description
1 polymer ?
#
loop_
_entity_poly.entity_id
_entity_poly.type
_entity_poly.pdbx_seq_one_letter_code
_entity_poly.pdbx_strand_id
1 'polypeptide(L)'
;IHTPHRDKKKGTSRSMDIAIEHGIDPSMVIVDHNNEETVKEVLDRGFWAAFTIYPFTKMGNERMVEVVKQYGTKNIMINSAADWGISDPLAVPKTAALMKAKGISDEQIRMVTYQNAITAFGQSGQIDEADFAIVKDIDQSQKFSGNTILRGGQQPRVDKNSIIIK
;
A
#
# COMPACT_ATOMS: atom_id res chain seq x y z
N ILE A 1 -8.33 -0.31 9.29
CA ILE A 1 -9.05 -1.50 9.78
C ILE A 1 -8.68 -2.72 8.94
N HIS A 2 -8.48 -3.88 9.58
CA HIS A 2 -8.24 -5.15 8.90
C HIS A 2 -9.57 -5.89 8.75
N THR A 3 -10.00 -6.19 7.52
CA THR A 3 -11.28 -6.90 7.30
C THR A 3 -11.15 -8.39 7.58
N PRO A 4 -12.21 -9.05 8.11
CA PRO A 4 -12.12 -10.45 8.53
C PRO A 4 -11.92 -11.41 7.35
N HIS A 5 -11.43 -12.61 7.66
CA HIS A 5 -11.23 -13.69 6.69
C HIS A 5 -12.52 -14.44 6.32
N ARG A 6 -13.50 -14.50 7.23
CA ARG A 6 -14.81 -15.15 7.04
C ARG A 6 -15.92 -14.10 7.07
N ASP A 7 -17.03 -14.39 6.39
CA ASP A 7 -18.16 -13.46 6.23
C ASP A 7 -17.71 -12.04 5.85
N LYS A 8 -16.71 -11.95 4.98
CA LYS A 8 -15.93 -10.73 4.72
C LYS A 8 -16.81 -9.54 4.41
N LYS A 9 -17.83 -9.69 3.56
CA LYS A 9 -18.77 -8.62 3.23
C LYS A 9 -19.50 -8.09 4.47
N LYS A 10 -20.15 -8.96 5.24
CA LYS A 10 -20.88 -8.58 6.46
C LYS A 10 -19.95 -7.99 7.53
N GLY A 11 -18.77 -8.59 7.72
CA GLY A 11 -17.79 -8.11 8.68
C GLY A 11 -17.14 -6.77 8.30
N THR A 12 -16.95 -6.52 7.01
CA THR A 12 -16.46 -5.24 6.48
C THR A 12 -17.51 -4.15 6.70
N SER A 13 -18.77 -4.43 6.32
CA SER A 13 -19.90 -3.52 6.53
C SER A 13 -20.06 -3.15 8.01
N ARG A 14 -20.06 -4.14 8.91
CA ARG A 14 -20.15 -3.88 10.36
C ARG A 14 -18.98 -3.05 10.90
N SER A 15 -17.77 -3.30 10.42
CA SER A 15 -16.60 -2.49 10.84
C SER A 15 -16.73 -1.02 10.41
N MET A 16 -17.24 -0.76 9.21
CA MET A 16 -17.52 0.59 8.74
C MET A 16 -18.69 1.23 9.51
N ASP A 17 -19.73 0.47 9.85
CA ASP A 17 -20.84 0.97 10.67
C ASP A 17 -20.36 1.45 12.04
N ILE A 18 -19.49 0.68 12.69
CA ILE A 18 -18.90 1.05 13.99
C ILE A 18 -18.07 2.33 13.87
N ALA A 19 -17.28 2.49 12.80
CA ALA A 19 -16.51 3.72 12.58
C ALA A 19 -17.42 4.96 12.48
N ILE A 20 -18.52 4.85 11.72
CA ILE A 20 -19.51 5.92 11.58
C ILE A 20 -20.27 6.18 12.88
N GLU A 21 -20.66 5.11 13.59
CA GLU A 21 -21.34 5.19 14.90
C GLU A 21 -20.52 5.98 15.93
N HIS A 22 -19.19 5.85 15.88
CA HIS A 22 -18.25 6.60 16.71
C HIS A 22 -17.86 7.98 16.16
N GLY A 23 -18.49 8.44 15.07
CA GLY A 23 -18.26 9.76 14.48
C GLY A 23 -16.91 9.91 13.77
N ILE A 24 -16.28 8.80 13.37
CA ILE A 24 -15.03 8.84 12.60
C ILE A 24 -15.36 9.15 11.15
N ASP A 25 -14.73 10.19 10.59
CA ASP A 25 -14.84 10.51 9.17
C ASP A 25 -14.34 9.33 8.31
N PRO A 26 -15.16 8.78 7.39
CA PRO A 26 -14.75 7.70 6.48
C PRO A 26 -13.43 7.96 5.75
N SER A 27 -13.15 9.22 5.39
CA SER A 27 -11.92 9.62 4.70
C SER A 27 -10.66 9.49 5.57
N MET A 28 -10.81 9.31 6.89
CA MET A 28 -9.71 9.02 7.83
C MET A 28 -9.48 7.51 8.01
N VAL A 29 -10.29 6.65 7.39
CA VAL A 29 -10.28 5.21 7.64
C VAL A 29 -9.89 4.43 6.39
N ILE A 30 -8.77 3.73 6.49
CA ILE A 30 -8.32 2.75 5.50
C ILE A 30 -8.91 1.39 5.84
N VAL A 31 -9.74 0.85 4.95
CA VAL A 31 -10.27 -0.51 5.01
C VAL A 31 -9.33 -1.39 4.21
N ASP A 32 -8.65 -2.35 4.85
CA ASP A 32 -7.66 -3.20 4.18
C ASP A 32 -8.16 -4.63 3.97
N HIS A 33 -7.49 -5.35 3.06
CA HIS A 33 -7.85 -6.67 2.56
C HIS A 33 -9.20 -6.72 1.85
N ASN A 34 -9.53 -5.67 1.10
CA ASN A 34 -10.69 -5.70 0.22
C ASN A 34 -10.53 -6.74 -0.90
N ASN A 35 -11.67 -7.09 -1.48
CA ASN A 35 -11.83 -7.90 -2.67
C ASN A 35 -12.99 -7.33 -3.51
N GLU A 36 -13.36 -8.01 -4.58
CA GLU A 36 -14.40 -7.59 -5.52
C GLU A 36 -15.79 -7.47 -4.85
N GLU A 37 -16.04 -8.22 -3.77
CA GLU A 37 -17.32 -8.19 -3.06
C GLU A 37 -17.47 -6.99 -2.12
N THR A 38 -16.36 -6.35 -1.74
CA THR A 38 -16.30 -5.31 -0.69
C THR A 38 -15.93 -3.94 -1.24
N VAL A 39 -15.11 -3.88 -2.29
CA VAL A 39 -14.60 -2.62 -2.88
C VAL A 39 -15.69 -1.59 -3.12
N LYS A 40 -16.81 -1.99 -3.74
CA LYS A 40 -17.87 -1.05 -4.10
C LYS A 40 -18.46 -0.38 -2.87
N GLU A 41 -18.81 -1.15 -1.84
CA GLU A 41 -19.42 -0.62 -0.61
C GLU A 41 -18.45 0.33 0.11
N VAL A 42 -17.18 -0.04 0.20
CA VAL A 42 -16.14 0.79 0.83
C VAL A 42 -16.01 2.15 0.12
N LEU A 43 -15.94 2.15 -1.21
CA LEU A 43 -15.84 3.37 -2.01
C LEU A 43 -17.11 4.22 -1.95
N ASP A 44 -18.29 3.59 -2.10
CA ASP A 44 -19.59 4.28 -2.04
C ASP A 44 -19.78 5.01 -0.70
N ARG A 45 -19.22 4.46 0.38
CA ARG A 45 -19.30 5.02 1.74
C ARG A 45 -18.19 6.03 2.07
N GLY A 46 -17.31 6.36 1.11
CA GLY A 46 -16.28 7.39 1.25
C GLY A 46 -14.99 6.95 1.96
N PHE A 47 -14.83 5.65 2.24
CA PHE A 47 -13.62 5.10 2.86
C PHE A 47 -12.47 4.94 1.85
N TRP A 48 -11.26 4.70 2.34
CA TRP A 48 -10.15 4.23 1.51
C TRP A 48 -10.19 2.71 1.38
N ALA A 49 -10.15 2.21 0.15
CA ALA A 49 -10.08 0.78 -0.16
C ALA A 49 -8.62 0.36 -0.41
N ALA A 50 -8.01 -0.27 0.60
CA ALA A 50 -6.72 -0.91 0.47
C ALA A 50 -6.86 -2.40 0.10
N PHE A 51 -5.95 -2.85 -0.77
CA PHE A 51 -5.88 -4.23 -1.22
C PHE A 51 -4.49 -4.81 -0.96
N THR A 52 -4.48 -5.94 -0.28
CA THR A 52 -3.29 -6.74 -0.10
C THR A 52 -3.12 -7.70 -1.26
N ILE A 53 -2.07 -7.48 -2.04
CA ILE A 53 -1.63 -8.37 -3.12
C ILE A 53 -0.74 -9.43 -2.50
N TYR A 54 -1.28 -10.62 -2.33
CA TYR A 54 -0.63 -11.67 -1.55
C TYR A 54 -0.95 -13.05 -2.11
N PRO A 55 0.07 -13.88 -2.37
CA PRO A 55 -0.10 -15.19 -2.99
C PRO A 55 -1.13 -16.09 -2.30
N PHE A 56 -1.90 -16.82 -3.11
CA PHE A 56 -2.81 -17.92 -2.73
C PHE A 56 -4.04 -17.57 -1.88
N THR A 57 -3.98 -16.56 -1.00
CA THR A 57 -4.99 -16.36 0.05
C THR A 57 -5.74 -15.02 -0.02
N LYS A 58 -5.27 -14.04 -0.79
CA LYS A 58 -5.85 -12.69 -0.87
C LYS A 58 -6.10 -12.29 -2.34
N MET A 59 -5.82 -11.04 -2.69
CA MET A 59 -5.90 -10.54 -4.07
C MET A 59 -4.65 -10.93 -4.86
N GLY A 60 -4.84 -11.12 -6.17
CA GLY A 60 -3.75 -11.30 -7.14
C GLY A 60 -3.60 -10.07 -8.04
N ASN A 61 -2.48 -10.00 -8.76
CA ASN A 61 -2.14 -8.86 -9.61
C ASN A 61 -3.21 -8.61 -10.68
N GLU A 62 -3.64 -9.67 -11.39
CA GLU A 62 -4.61 -9.61 -12.49
C GLU A 62 -5.97 -9.12 -11.99
N ARG A 63 -6.43 -9.65 -10.85
CA ARG A 63 -7.68 -9.23 -10.21
C ARG A 63 -7.64 -7.75 -9.82
N MET A 64 -6.49 -7.28 -9.33
CA MET A 64 -6.31 -5.88 -9.01
C MET A 64 -6.36 -4.98 -10.25
N VAL A 65 -5.78 -5.41 -11.38
CA VAL A 65 -5.89 -4.67 -12.65
C VAL A 65 -7.35 -4.49 -13.07
N GLU A 66 -8.17 -5.54 -12.95
CA GLU A 66 -9.59 -5.45 -13.30
C GLU A 66 -10.37 -4.55 -12.32
N VAL A 67 -10.04 -4.57 -11.03
CA VAL A 67 -10.60 -3.62 -10.05
C VAL A 67 -10.29 -2.17 -10.44
N VAL A 68 -9.05 -1.85 -10.82
CA VAL A 68 -8.68 -0.49 -11.24
C VAL A 68 -9.43 -0.07 -12.52
N LYS A 69 -9.59 -0.98 -13.48
CA LYS A 69 -10.37 -0.70 -14.70
C LYS A 69 -11.84 -0.43 -14.40
N GLN A 70 -12.43 -1.18 -13.46
CA GLN A 70 -13.85 -1.09 -13.15
C GLN A 70 -14.18 0.13 -12.27
N TYR A 71 -13.36 0.41 -11.25
CA TYR A 71 -13.68 1.40 -10.22
C TYR A 71 -12.82 2.68 -10.32
N GLY A 72 -11.85 2.73 -11.22
CA GLY A 72 -10.89 3.82 -11.31
C GLY A 72 -9.83 3.75 -10.21
N THR A 73 -9.32 4.91 -9.80
CA THR A 73 -8.21 5.00 -8.83
C THR A 73 -8.53 5.80 -7.59
N LYS A 74 -9.65 6.52 -7.57
CA LYS A 74 -10.03 7.34 -6.42
C LYS A 74 -10.19 6.46 -5.19
N ASN A 75 -9.49 6.82 -4.12
CA ASN A 75 -9.51 6.11 -2.84
C ASN A 75 -9.05 4.63 -2.86
N ILE A 76 -8.33 4.20 -3.90
CA ILE A 76 -7.81 2.82 -4.01
C ILE A 76 -6.30 2.79 -3.81
N MET A 77 -5.80 1.89 -2.97
CA MET A 77 -4.35 1.66 -2.81
C MET A 77 -4.01 0.19 -2.65
N ILE A 78 -2.75 -0.18 -2.89
CA ILE A 78 -2.28 -1.57 -2.77
C ILE A 78 -1.08 -1.71 -1.84
N ASN A 79 -0.96 -2.88 -1.20
CA ASN A 79 0.17 -3.27 -0.36
C ASN A 79 0.51 -4.76 -0.56
N SER A 80 1.68 -5.20 -0.08
CA SER A 80 2.15 -6.60 -0.19
C SER A 80 2.00 -7.42 1.10
N ALA A 81 1.55 -6.80 2.20
CA ALA A 81 1.47 -7.39 3.55
C ALA A 81 2.67 -8.29 3.88
N ALA A 82 3.90 -7.77 3.73
CA ALA A 82 5.16 -8.50 3.96
C ALA A 82 5.27 -9.05 5.39
N ASP A 83 4.56 -10.16 5.63
CA ASP A 83 4.32 -10.78 6.92
C ASP A 83 4.91 -12.21 6.97
N TRP A 84 4.52 -12.97 7.99
CA TRP A 84 5.10 -14.27 8.34
C TRP A 84 4.84 -15.39 7.33
N GLY A 85 3.89 -15.24 6.41
CA GLY A 85 3.62 -16.27 5.41
C GLY A 85 4.39 -16.07 4.10
N ILE A 86 4.00 -16.81 3.06
CA ILE A 86 4.60 -16.68 1.72
C ILE A 86 4.11 -15.37 1.09
N SER A 87 4.86 -14.30 1.36
CA SER A 87 4.64 -12.96 0.82
C SER A 87 5.60 -12.66 -0.35
N ASP A 88 5.23 -11.68 -1.17
CA ASP A 88 6.09 -11.17 -2.24
C ASP A 88 6.33 -9.68 -2.00
N PRO A 89 7.52 -9.26 -1.53
CA PRO A 89 7.81 -7.86 -1.26
C PRO A 89 7.75 -7.00 -2.52
N LEU A 90 7.80 -7.62 -3.71
CA LEU A 90 7.70 -6.94 -5.01
C LEU A 90 6.27 -6.97 -5.60
N ALA A 91 5.26 -7.37 -4.83
CA ALA A 91 3.88 -7.47 -5.35
C ALA A 91 3.34 -6.13 -5.88
N VAL A 92 3.63 -5.01 -5.20
CA VAL A 92 3.24 -3.67 -5.64
C VAL A 92 3.87 -3.30 -6.99
N PRO A 93 5.21 -3.32 -7.18
CA PRO A 93 5.81 -3.01 -8.48
C PRO A 93 5.46 -4.03 -9.57
N LYS A 94 5.25 -5.31 -9.25
CA LYS A 94 4.75 -6.31 -10.22
C LYS A 94 3.33 -6.00 -10.68
N THR A 95 2.45 -5.59 -9.76
CA THR A 95 1.09 -5.12 -10.11
C THR A 95 1.18 -3.87 -10.99
N ALA A 96 2.05 -2.92 -10.68
CA ALA A 96 2.28 -1.72 -11.49
C ALA A 96 2.72 -2.05 -12.92
N ALA A 97 3.69 -2.95 -13.07
CA ALA A 97 4.16 -3.42 -14.37
C ALA A 97 3.05 -4.10 -15.18
N LEU A 98 2.21 -4.91 -14.52
CA LEU A 98 1.06 -5.54 -15.17
C LEU A 98 0.00 -4.51 -15.57
N MET A 99 -0.32 -3.54 -14.71
CA MET A 99 -1.23 -2.43 -15.03
C MET A 99 -0.74 -1.68 -16.28
N LYS A 100 0.55 -1.36 -16.36
CA LYS A 100 1.18 -0.72 -17.51
C LYS A 100 1.04 -1.57 -18.77
N ALA A 101 1.36 -2.85 -18.70
CA ALA A 101 1.23 -3.80 -19.80
C ALA A 101 -0.22 -3.97 -20.29
N LYS A 102 -1.21 -3.68 -19.43
CA LYS A 102 -2.65 -3.73 -19.73
C LYS A 102 -3.25 -2.38 -20.11
N GLY A 103 -2.42 -1.36 -20.35
CA GLY A 103 -2.85 -0.06 -20.87
C GLY A 103 -3.38 0.92 -19.83
N ILE A 104 -3.18 0.68 -18.54
CA ILE A 104 -3.49 1.67 -17.49
C ILE A 104 -2.41 2.76 -17.54
N SER A 105 -2.84 4.02 -17.46
CA SER A 105 -1.95 5.18 -17.54
C SER A 105 -0.99 5.26 -16.36
N ASP A 106 0.18 5.88 -16.57
CA ASP A 106 1.17 6.07 -15.50
C ASP A 106 0.62 6.86 -14.32
N GLU A 107 -0.27 7.83 -14.60
CA GLU A 107 -0.91 8.60 -13.55
C GLU A 107 -1.85 7.74 -12.70
N GLN A 108 -2.64 6.87 -13.32
CA GLN A 108 -3.49 5.94 -12.57
C GLN A 108 -2.67 4.94 -11.75
N ILE A 109 -1.57 4.43 -12.31
CA ILE A 109 -0.64 3.55 -11.59
C ILE A 109 -0.08 4.30 -10.38
N ARG A 110 0.47 5.51 -10.58
CA ARG A 110 1.00 6.37 -9.52
C ARG A 110 -0.01 6.62 -8.41
N MET A 111 -1.28 6.85 -8.76
CA MET A 111 -2.35 7.02 -7.78
C MET A 111 -2.52 5.78 -6.89
N VAL A 112 -2.64 4.60 -7.49
CA VAL A 112 -2.91 3.33 -6.78
C VAL A 112 -1.70 2.83 -5.99
N THR A 113 -0.49 3.03 -6.50
CA THR A 113 0.73 2.47 -5.90
C THR A 113 1.45 3.44 -4.96
N TYR A 114 1.05 4.71 -4.92
CA TYR A 114 1.79 5.74 -4.20
C TYR A 114 0.92 6.89 -3.68
N GLN A 115 0.37 7.72 -4.57
CA GLN A 115 -0.22 9.01 -4.15
C GLN A 115 -1.37 8.83 -3.16
N ASN A 116 -2.26 7.86 -3.37
CA ASN A 116 -3.38 7.62 -2.47
C ASN A 116 -2.92 7.22 -1.06
N ALA A 117 -1.83 6.45 -0.95
CA ALA A 117 -1.27 6.10 0.36
C ALA A 117 -0.69 7.34 1.04
N ILE A 118 0.08 8.17 0.33
CA ILE A 118 0.62 9.42 0.87
C ILE A 118 -0.52 10.35 1.31
N THR A 119 -1.54 10.54 0.48
CA THR A 119 -2.70 11.36 0.81
C THR A 119 -3.42 10.84 2.05
N ALA A 120 -3.66 9.52 2.16
CA ALA A 120 -4.40 8.96 3.29
C ALA A 120 -3.61 9.02 4.61
N PHE A 121 -2.34 8.62 4.61
CA PHE A 121 -1.50 8.59 5.82
C PHE A 121 -0.97 9.99 6.20
N GLY A 122 -0.81 10.88 5.23
CA GLY A 122 -0.35 12.26 5.41
C GLY A 122 -1.34 13.17 6.15
N GLN A 123 -2.60 12.77 6.30
CA GLN A 123 -3.61 13.51 7.07
C GLN A 123 -3.19 13.77 8.53
N SER A 124 -2.30 12.92 9.07
CA SER A 124 -1.74 13.09 10.41
C SER A 124 -0.73 14.23 10.55
N GLY A 125 -0.22 14.78 9.43
CA GLY A 125 0.89 15.73 9.40
C GLY A 125 2.25 15.13 9.75
N GLN A 126 2.35 13.81 9.95
CA GLN A 126 3.60 13.11 10.29
C GLN A 126 4.38 12.63 9.05
N ILE A 127 3.82 12.79 7.86
CA ILE A 127 4.48 12.46 6.60
C ILE A 127 4.65 13.76 5.82
N ASP A 128 5.90 14.15 5.58
CA ASP A 128 6.26 15.13 4.56
C ASP A 128 6.82 14.37 3.35
N GLU A 129 6.12 14.49 2.22
CA GLU A 129 6.56 13.84 0.98
C GLU A 129 7.92 14.38 0.49
N ALA A 130 8.24 15.64 0.82
CA ALA A 130 9.52 16.24 0.47
C ALA A 130 10.70 15.52 1.12
N ASP A 131 10.53 14.92 2.29
CA ASP A 131 11.58 14.16 2.99
C ASP A 131 12.11 13.00 2.14
N PHE A 132 11.26 12.39 1.30
CA PHE A 132 11.64 11.28 0.43
C PHE A 132 12.55 11.73 -0.72
N ALA A 133 12.45 12.99 -1.16
CA ALA A 133 13.28 13.55 -2.22
C ALA A 133 14.64 14.07 -1.71
N ILE A 134 14.77 14.30 -0.40
CA ILE A 134 16.00 14.81 0.22
C ILE A 134 17.10 13.75 0.26
N VAL A 135 16.74 12.47 0.43
CA VAL A 135 17.70 11.36 0.51
C VAL A 135 18.27 11.07 -0.88
N LYS A 136 19.29 11.83 -1.25
CA LYS A 136 20.01 11.63 -2.50
C LYS A 136 21.07 10.56 -2.36
N ASP A 137 21.72 10.45 -1.21
CA ASP A 137 22.87 9.58 -0.95
C ASP A 137 22.61 8.62 0.21
N ILE A 138 22.91 7.33 0.02
CA ILE A 138 22.83 6.32 1.08
C ILE A 138 24.22 6.21 1.70
N ASP A 139 24.36 6.73 2.91
CA ASP A 139 25.56 6.58 3.73
C ASP A 139 25.29 5.62 4.89
N GLN A 140 25.77 4.38 4.76
CA GLN A 140 25.55 3.35 5.78
C GLN A 140 26.31 3.58 7.09
N SER A 141 27.19 4.59 7.15
CA SER A 141 27.86 4.98 8.39
C SER A 141 26.97 5.81 9.32
N GLN A 142 25.91 6.42 8.77
CA GLN A 142 24.97 7.22 9.54
C GLN A 142 24.18 6.35 10.52
N LYS A 143 23.80 6.97 11.64
CA LYS A 143 22.97 6.34 12.66
C LYS A 143 21.65 7.07 12.78
N PHE A 144 20.57 6.33 12.97
CA PHE A 144 19.25 6.89 13.28
C PHE A 144 18.91 6.60 14.74
N SER A 145 18.85 7.65 15.56
CA SER A 145 18.63 7.53 17.02
C SER A 145 19.57 6.53 17.68
N GLY A 146 20.85 6.54 17.28
CA GLY A 146 21.89 5.62 17.77
C GLY A 146 21.89 4.23 17.12
N ASN A 147 20.86 3.86 16.36
CA ASN A 147 20.78 2.59 15.64
C ASN A 147 21.55 2.64 14.32
N THR A 148 22.14 1.51 13.95
CA THR A 148 22.83 1.31 12.66
C THR A 148 22.23 0.11 11.93
N ILE A 149 22.31 0.09 10.60
CA ILE A 149 21.95 -1.08 9.78
C ILE A 149 23.07 -2.13 9.75
N LEU A 150 24.30 -1.76 10.11
CA LEU A 150 25.46 -2.64 10.07
C LEU A 150 25.35 -3.74 11.13
N ARG A 151 25.71 -4.98 10.77
CA ARG A 151 25.70 -6.15 11.66
C ARG A 151 27.06 -6.83 11.63
N GLY A 152 27.49 -7.40 12.77
CA GLY A 152 28.67 -8.26 12.83
C GLY A 152 29.98 -7.63 12.32
N GLY A 153 30.22 -6.33 12.55
CA GLY A 153 31.46 -5.66 12.15
C GLY A 153 31.56 -5.30 10.66
N GLN A 154 30.44 -5.33 9.92
CA GLN A 154 30.36 -4.83 8.55
C GLN A 154 30.93 -3.41 8.42
N GLN A 155 31.73 -3.18 7.38
CA GLN A 155 32.18 -1.83 7.01
C GLN A 155 31.06 -1.12 6.23
N PRO A 156 30.80 0.17 6.50
CA PRO A 156 29.77 0.92 5.81
C PRO A 156 30.09 1.05 4.32
N ARG A 157 29.09 0.82 3.47
CA ARG A 157 29.15 1.19 2.06
C ARG A 157 28.62 2.62 1.89
N VAL A 158 29.46 3.51 1.39
CA VAL A 158 29.13 4.92 1.12
C VAL A 158 29.18 5.27 -0.38
N ASP A 159 29.54 4.30 -1.22
CA ASP A 159 29.65 4.40 -2.68
C ASP A 159 28.34 4.00 -3.38
N LYS A 160 27.99 4.80 -4.40
CA LYS A 160 26.72 4.86 -5.13
C LYS A 160 26.67 4.10 -6.46
N ASN A 161 27.70 3.38 -6.89
CA ASN A 161 27.80 2.94 -8.29
C ASN A 161 27.13 1.59 -8.62
N SER A 162 26.38 0.99 -7.68
CA SER A 162 25.67 -0.27 -7.96
C SER A 162 24.17 -0.09 -7.86
N ILE A 163 23.54 0.19 -9.00
CA ILE A 163 22.09 0.05 -9.20
C ILE A 163 21.73 -1.42 -9.54
N ILE A 164 22.74 -2.29 -9.66
CA ILE A 164 22.55 -3.71 -9.96
C ILE A 164 22.32 -4.46 -8.65
N ILE A 165 21.09 -4.94 -8.46
CA ILE A 165 20.80 -6.06 -7.58
C ILE A 165 21.29 -7.31 -8.32
N LYS A 166 22.39 -7.92 -7.85
CA LYS A 166 22.85 -9.24 -8.32
C LYS A 166 22.12 -10.34 -7.56
#